data_AF-A0A3A9VAN0-F1
#
_entry.id   AF-A0A3A9VAN0-F1
#
_cell.length_a   1.000
_cell.length_b   1.000
_cell.length_c   1.000
_cell.angle_alpha   90.00
_cell.angle_beta   90.00
_cell.angle_gamma   90.00
#
_symmetry.space_group_name_H-M   'P 1'
#
loop_
_entity.id
_entity.type
_entity.pdbx_description
1 polymer ?
#
loop_
_entity_poly.entity_id
_entity_poly.type
_entity_poly.pdbx_seq_one_letter_code
_entity_poly.pdbx_strand_id
1 'polypeptide(L)'
;MTKVEHHKVKEIKENSLFEKRMYNLFSASISDQVSLPDFRKLFSKYEKMDAYIMKKNGQDIGMSYFMLCKNPNRKKDIYVRLGLGIIEEERGRAHFPKKIILKTMLKTKFQNLFKDVFMVGITMNPIVYSATCKYWKYSYPSPVLEKSAPIKQAKNRILSRFHMNEVANDVIGVPFRITEVEKVKKQLSVVQSTNPYIKFFNSKIGSDECDKGLLSIVPIDTANLCIAAKRKTKADIKKFYDKVFEEKLKPMLKEYSAAG
;
A
#
# COMPACT_ATOMS: atom_id res chain seq x y z
N MET A 1 -21.84 9.64 0.78
CA MET A 1 -21.53 8.18 0.80
C MET A 1 -20.31 7.90 -0.08
N THR A 2 -19.36 7.06 0.36
CA THR A 2 -18.18 6.68 -0.45
C THR A 2 -18.51 5.44 -1.29
N LYS A 3 -18.28 5.49 -2.61
CA LYS A 3 -18.42 4.37 -3.54
C LYS A 3 -17.05 3.98 -4.10
N VAL A 4 -16.93 2.74 -4.58
CA VAL A 4 -15.69 2.22 -5.19
C VAL A 4 -16.03 1.66 -6.57
N GLU A 5 -15.42 2.23 -7.59
CA GLU A 5 -15.52 1.81 -8.98
C GLU A 5 -14.35 0.86 -9.28
N HIS A 6 -14.60 -0.32 -9.86
CA HIS A 6 -13.57 -1.32 -10.16
C HIS A 6 -13.40 -1.50 -11.66
N HIS A 7 -12.19 -1.29 -12.17
CA HIS A 7 -11.79 -1.49 -13.55
C HIS A 7 -10.81 -2.65 -13.65
N LYS A 8 -11.07 -3.58 -14.57
CA LYS A 8 -10.11 -4.61 -14.98
C LYS A 8 -9.51 -4.17 -16.31
N VAL A 9 -8.23 -3.90 -16.30
CA VAL A 9 -7.55 -3.18 -17.38
C VAL A 9 -6.37 -4.02 -17.87
N LYS A 10 -6.23 -4.19 -19.19
CA LYS A 10 -5.04 -4.80 -19.81
C LYS A 10 -4.00 -3.74 -20.21
N GLU A 11 -4.48 -2.54 -20.51
CA GLU A 11 -3.69 -1.35 -20.80
C GLU A 11 -4.53 -0.10 -20.48
N ILE A 12 -3.90 0.97 -20.00
CA ILE A 12 -4.58 2.27 -19.88
C ILE A 12 -4.55 2.89 -21.28
N LYS A 13 -5.71 2.98 -21.94
CA LYS A 13 -5.79 3.59 -23.27
C LYS A 13 -5.41 5.06 -23.20
N GLU A 14 -4.46 5.47 -24.02
CA GLU A 14 -4.05 6.86 -24.13
C GLU A 14 -5.23 7.77 -24.51
N ASN A 15 -5.27 8.95 -23.91
CA ASN A 15 -6.28 10.00 -24.09
C ASN A 15 -7.70 9.60 -23.67
N SER A 16 -7.88 8.42 -23.07
CA SER A 16 -9.18 7.98 -22.56
C SER A 16 -9.60 8.74 -21.31
N LEU A 17 -10.91 8.77 -21.04
CA LEU A 17 -11.44 9.32 -19.79
C LEU A 17 -10.82 8.64 -18.56
N PHE A 18 -10.56 7.33 -18.64
CA PHE A 18 -9.96 6.58 -17.55
C PHE A 18 -8.50 6.99 -17.30
N GLU A 19 -7.70 7.20 -18.36
CA GLU A 19 -6.33 7.74 -18.24
C GLU A 19 -6.34 9.09 -17.52
N LYS A 20 -7.18 10.02 -18.01
CA LYS A 20 -7.29 11.37 -17.44
C LYS A 20 -7.64 11.32 -15.95
N ARG A 21 -8.62 10.49 -15.57
CA ARG A 21 -9.02 10.31 -14.17
C ARG A 21 -7.88 9.75 -13.31
N MET A 22 -7.22 8.69 -13.76
CA MET A 22 -6.11 8.07 -13.03
C MET A 22 -4.91 9.02 -12.91
N TYR A 23 -4.57 9.74 -13.97
CA TYR A 23 -3.48 10.72 -13.97
C TYR A 23 -3.78 11.88 -13.01
N ASN A 24 -4.99 12.46 -13.07
CA ASN A 24 -5.38 13.54 -12.17
C ASN A 24 -5.34 13.10 -10.70
N LEU A 25 -5.82 11.89 -10.40
CA LEU A 25 -5.72 11.34 -9.05
C LEU A 25 -4.27 11.09 -8.65
N PHE A 26 -3.43 10.56 -9.55
CA PHE A 26 -2.00 10.37 -9.28
C PHE A 26 -1.31 11.70 -8.96
N SER A 27 -1.53 12.70 -9.79
CA SER A 27 -0.99 14.05 -9.63
C SER A 27 -1.43 14.66 -8.29
N ALA A 28 -2.73 14.66 -8.01
CA ALA A 28 -3.29 15.27 -6.80
C ALA A 28 -2.96 14.52 -5.49
N SER A 29 -2.70 13.20 -5.56
CA SER A 29 -2.52 12.40 -4.34
C SER A 29 -1.11 11.90 -4.09
N ILE A 30 -0.26 11.84 -5.10
CA ILE A 30 1.10 11.30 -5.02
C ILE A 30 2.13 12.38 -5.35
N SER A 31 2.09 12.93 -6.56
CA SER A 31 3.06 13.96 -6.98
C SER A 31 2.57 14.69 -8.23
N ASP A 32 2.45 16.01 -8.12
CA ASP A 32 2.10 16.93 -9.21
C ASP A 32 3.24 17.12 -10.22
N GLN A 33 4.45 16.71 -9.87
CA GLN A 33 5.65 16.78 -10.73
C GLN A 33 5.69 15.67 -11.79
N VAL A 34 4.87 14.64 -11.67
CA VAL A 34 4.87 13.53 -12.63
C VAL A 34 4.15 13.95 -13.90
N SER A 35 4.91 14.06 -14.99
CA SER A 35 4.38 14.34 -16.32
C SER A 35 3.49 13.19 -16.82
N LEU A 36 2.55 13.47 -17.73
CA LEU A 36 1.74 12.43 -18.36
C LEU A 36 2.58 11.35 -19.08
N PRO A 37 3.66 11.69 -19.82
CA PRO A 37 4.58 10.70 -20.37
C PRO A 37 5.20 9.79 -19.31
N ASP A 38 5.63 10.33 -18.16
CA ASP A 38 6.23 9.51 -17.10
C ASP A 38 5.20 8.66 -16.37
N PHE A 39 3.98 9.18 -16.19
CA PHE A 39 2.84 8.39 -15.74
C PHE A 39 2.61 7.18 -16.67
N ARG A 40 2.58 7.37 -17.99
CA ARG A 40 2.43 6.27 -18.96
C ARG A 40 3.56 5.24 -18.84
N LYS A 41 4.80 5.68 -18.64
CA LYS A 41 5.94 4.79 -18.39
C LYS A 41 5.77 3.99 -17.09
N LEU A 42 5.34 4.62 -16.00
CA LEU A 42 5.13 3.95 -14.70
C LEU A 42 4.07 2.83 -14.76
N PHE A 43 3.03 3.06 -15.57
CA PHE A 43 1.95 2.12 -15.85
C PHE A 43 2.19 1.32 -17.13
N SER A 44 3.42 1.30 -17.67
CA SER A 44 3.78 0.39 -18.75
C SER A 44 4.12 -1.00 -18.19
N LYS A 45 4.01 -2.03 -19.05
CA LYS A 45 4.51 -3.40 -18.78
C LYS A 45 3.83 -4.14 -17.61
N TYR A 46 2.52 -4.38 -17.72
CA TYR A 46 1.79 -5.33 -16.89
C TYR A 46 0.95 -6.28 -17.75
N GLU A 47 0.60 -7.45 -17.21
CA GLU A 47 -0.28 -8.39 -17.91
C GLU A 47 -1.75 -8.07 -17.64
N LYS A 48 -2.04 -7.63 -16.41
CA LYS A 48 -3.36 -7.23 -15.97
C LYS A 48 -3.25 -6.22 -14.83
N MET A 49 -4.16 -5.26 -14.80
CA MET A 49 -4.34 -4.34 -13.70
C MET A 49 -5.77 -4.41 -13.18
N ASP A 50 -5.92 -4.57 -11.87
CA ASP A 50 -7.17 -4.27 -11.16
C ASP A 50 -7.03 -2.86 -10.57
N ALA A 51 -7.78 -1.89 -11.10
CA ALA A 51 -7.77 -0.49 -10.65
C ALA A 51 -9.09 -0.13 -9.96
N TYR A 52 -8.99 0.62 -8.88
CA TYR A 52 -10.10 1.01 -8.03
C TYR A 52 -10.12 2.52 -7.90
N ILE A 53 -11.22 3.16 -8.29
CA ILE A 53 -11.42 4.61 -8.10
C ILE A 53 -12.41 4.81 -6.97
N MET A 54 -12.02 5.58 -5.96
CA MET A 54 -12.84 5.96 -4.82
C MET A 54 -13.60 7.23 -5.16
N LYS A 55 -14.92 7.19 -4.96
CA LYS A 55 -15.83 8.30 -5.24
C LYS A 55 -16.56 8.76 -3.99
N LYS A 56 -16.66 10.07 -3.79
CA LYS A 56 -17.50 10.68 -2.75
C LYS A 56 -18.30 11.80 -3.38
N ASN A 57 -19.63 11.74 -3.22
CA ASN A 57 -20.56 12.72 -3.78
C ASN A 57 -20.35 12.93 -5.30
N GLY A 58 -20.07 11.86 -6.04
CA GLY A 58 -19.81 11.89 -7.48
C GLY A 58 -18.39 12.26 -7.90
N GLN A 59 -17.58 12.80 -6.99
CA GLN A 59 -16.19 13.22 -7.25
C GLN A 59 -15.20 12.09 -6.97
N ASP A 60 -14.14 12.03 -7.79
CA ASP A 60 -13.03 11.11 -7.58
C ASP A 60 -12.11 11.63 -6.46
N ILE A 61 -11.93 10.84 -5.40
CA ILE A 61 -11.17 11.25 -4.21
C ILE A 61 -9.91 10.40 -3.96
N GLY A 62 -9.72 9.36 -4.76
CA GLY A 62 -8.51 8.55 -4.65
C GLY A 62 -8.56 7.32 -5.55
N MET A 63 -7.42 6.64 -5.63
CA MET A 63 -7.23 5.47 -6.46
C MET A 63 -6.40 4.40 -5.75
N SER A 64 -6.59 3.15 -6.15
CA SER A 64 -5.64 2.08 -5.89
C SER A 64 -5.52 1.17 -7.09
N TYR A 65 -4.34 0.66 -7.34
CA TYR A 65 -4.10 -0.25 -8.45
C TYR A 65 -3.28 -1.45 -8.00
N PHE A 66 -3.54 -2.59 -8.65
CA PHE A 66 -2.81 -3.83 -8.48
C PHE A 66 -2.43 -4.33 -9.87
N MET A 67 -1.17 -4.11 -10.25
CA MET A 67 -0.61 -4.54 -11.53
C MET A 67 0.07 -5.89 -11.37
N LEU A 68 -0.47 -6.90 -12.05
CA LEU A 68 0.11 -8.23 -12.14
C LEU A 68 1.20 -8.25 -13.23
N CYS A 69 2.41 -8.63 -12.85
CA CYS A 69 3.55 -8.74 -13.73
C CYS A 69 4.17 -10.14 -13.59
N LYS A 70 4.35 -10.85 -14.70
CA LYS A 70 5.16 -12.07 -14.75
C LYS A 70 6.63 -11.72 -14.94
N ASN A 71 7.52 -12.51 -14.34
CA ASN A 71 8.94 -12.45 -14.68
C ASN A 71 9.21 -13.32 -15.93
N PRO A 72 9.63 -12.75 -17.07
CA PRO A 72 9.93 -13.52 -18.28
C PRO A 72 11.10 -14.47 -18.07
N ASN A 73 12.09 -14.08 -17.26
CA ASN A 73 13.31 -14.87 -17.00
C ASN A 73 13.09 -15.96 -15.94
N ARG A 74 11.99 -15.89 -15.17
CA ARG A 74 11.63 -16.87 -14.16
C ARG A 74 10.11 -16.99 -14.06
N LYS A 75 9.52 -17.86 -14.89
CA LYS A 75 8.05 -18.03 -15.02
C LYS A 75 7.31 -18.39 -13.71
N LYS A 76 8.04 -18.86 -12.69
CA LYS A 76 7.52 -19.14 -11.35
C LYS A 76 7.27 -17.90 -10.50
N ASP A 77 7.86 -16.76 -10.84
CA ASP A 77 7.69 -15.52 -10.07
C ASP A 77 6.54 -14.68 -10.64
N ILE A 78 5.65 -14.26 -9.75
CA ILE A 78 4.55 -13.33 -10.00
C ILE A 78 4.73 -12.13 -9.09
N TYR A 79 4.77 -10.94 -9.68
CA TYR A 79 4.84 -9.68 -8.96
C TYR A 79 3.49 -8.96 -9.02
N VAL A 80 3.01 -8.50 -7.87
CA VAL A 80 1.86 -7.61 -7.77
C VAL A 80 2.37 -6.24 -7.34
N ARG A 81 2.57 -5.35 -8.32
CA ARG A 81 2.88 -3.95 -8.05
C ARG A 81 1.63 -3.25 -7.54
N LEU A 82 1.71 -2.64 -6.37
CA LEU A 82 0.60 -1.92 -5.79
C LEU A 82 0.89 -0.42 -5.71
N GLY A 83 -0.18 0.36 -5.76
CA GLY A 83 -0.15 1.76 -5.36
C GLY A 83 -1.50 2.19 -4.80
N LEU A 84 -1.44 3.22 -3.97
CA LEU A 84 -2.58 3.84 -3.30
C LEU A 84 -2.34 5.35 -3.27
N GLY A 85 -3.36 6.11 -3.63
CA GLY A 85 -3.37 7.55 -3.51
C GLY A 85 -4.75 8.05 -3.08
N ILE A 86 -4.78 8.99 -2.13
CA ILE A 86 -5.99 9.70 -1.69
C ILE A 86 -5.65 11.19 -1.68
N ILE A 87 -6.54 12.03 -2.20
CA ILE A 87 -6.37 13.49 -2.20
C ILE A 87 -6.25 14.02 -0.76
N GLU A 88 -5.54 15.12 -0.57
CA GLU A 88 -5.15 15.61 0.76
C GLU A 88 -6.34 15.80 1.70
N GLU A 89 -7.46 16.32 1.19
CA GLU A 89 -8.68 16.65 1.94
C GLU A 89 -9.41 15.43 2.51
N GLU A 90 -9.14 14.25 1.94
CA GLU A 90 -9.79 12.99 2.32
C GLU A 90 -8.83 12.01 3.03
N ARG A 91 -7.58 12.41 3.28
CA ARG A 91 -6.62 11.58 4.04
C ARG A 91 -7.04 11.40 5.49
N GLY A 92 -6.60 10.31 6.11
CA GLY A 92 -6.92 9.95 7.51
C GLY A 92 -8.36 9.48 7.74
N ARG A 93 -9.25 9.69 6.79
CA ARG A 93 -10.63 9.21 6.84
C ARG A 93 -10.73 7.77 6.34
N ALA A 94 -11.76 7.05 6.78
CA ALA A 94 -11.95 5.63 6.49
C ALA A 94 -12.47 5.34 5.06
N HIS A 95 -11.89 5.97 4.03
CA HIS A 95 -12.36 5.82 2.64
C HIS A 95 -11.82 4.57 1.95
N PHE A 96 -10.63 4.12 2.33
CA PHE A 96 -10.06 2.95 1.67
C PHE A 96 -10.71 1.65 2.13
N PRO A 97 -11.22 0.81 1.21
CA PRO A 97 -11.78 -0.47 1.59
C PRO A 97 -10.62 -1.42 1.91
N LYS A 98 -10.26 -1.49 3.21
CA LYS A 98 -9.19 -2.35 3.73
C LYS A 98 -9.30 -3.82 3.30
N LYS A 99 -10.52 -4.27 2.93
CA LYS A 99 -10.78 -5.62 2.44
C LYS A 99 -10.24 -5.88 1.03
N ILE A 100 -10.02 -4.86 0.20
CA ILE A 100 -9.61 -5.01 -1.20
C ILE A 100 -8.21 -5.61 -1.30
N ILE A 101 -7.22 -5.09 -0.56
CA ILE A 101 -5.85 -5.58 -0.62
C ILE A 101 -5.81 -7.09 -0.31
N LEU A 102 -6.38 -7.51 0.82
CA LEU A 102 -6.41 -8.93 1.20
C LEU A 102 -7.17 -9.79 0.17
N LYS A 103 -8.32 -9.31 -0.33
CA LYS A 103 -9.11 -10.04 -1.34
C LYS A 103 -8.31 -10.21 -2.64
N THR A 104 -7.62 -9.17 -3.08
CA THR A 104 -6.76 -9.21 -4.27
C THR A 104 -5.59 -10.16 -4.05
N MET A 105 -4.92 -10.12 -2.89
CA MET A 105 -3.81 -11.04 -2.59
C MET A 105 -4.25 -12.51 -2.55
N LEU A 106 -5.37 -12.81 -1.86
CA LEU A 106 -5.95 -14.15 -1.84
C LEU A 106 -6.25 -14.64 -3.25
N LYS A 107 -6.99 -13.84 -4.03
CA LYS A 107 -7.33 -14.16 -5.41
C LYS A 107 -6.08 -14.43 -6.25
N THR A 108 -5.07 -13.57 -6.17
CA THR A 108 -3.83 -13.74 -6.94
C THR A 108 -3.11 -15.02 -6.53
N LYS A 109 -3.04 -15.35 -5.24
CA LYS A 109 -2.41 -16.59 -4.76
C LYS A 109 -3.18 -17.83 -5.21
N PHE A 110 -4.52 -17.83 -5.15
CA PHE A 110 -5.33 -18.94 -5.65
C PHE A 110 -5.20 -19.14 -7.16
N GLN A 111 -5.05 -18.06 -7.93
CA GLN A 111 -4.80 -18.15 -9.38
C GLN A 111 -3.39 -18.62 -9.72
N ASN A 112 -2.48 -18.68 -8.73
CA ASN A 112 -1.06 -18.96 -8.91
C ASN A 112 -0.52 -19.85 -7.77
N LEU A 113 -1.28 -20.90 -7.41
CA LEU A 113 -1.02 -21.72 -6.22
C LEU A 113 0.44 -22.19 -6.11
N PHE A 114 0.99 -22.70 -7.22
CA PHE A 114 2.35 -23.26 -7.31
C PHE A 114 3.45 -22.25 -7.68
N LYS A 115 3.14 -20.95 -7.64
CA LYS A 115 4.09 -19.89 -7.98
C LYS A 115 4.47 -19.07 -6.76
N ASP A 116 5.65 -18.46 -6.88
CA ASP A 116 6.19 -17.50 -5.93
C ASP A 116 5.52 -16.15 -6.21
N VAL A 117 4.58 -15.74 -5.35
CA VAL A 117 3.83 -14.50 -5.52
C VAL A 117 4.38 -13.47 -4.54
N PHE A 118 4.79 -12.30 -5.04
CA PHE A 118 5.28 -11.20 -4.22
C PHE A 118 4.45 -9.96 -4.48
N MET A 119 4.01 -9.31 -3.42
CA MET A 119 3.51 -7.96 -3.47
C MET A 119 4.69 -7.00 -3.32
N VAL A 120 4.79 -6.03 -4.23
CA VAL A 120 5.94 -5.15 -4.36
C VAL A 120 5.46 -3.70 -4.40
N GLY A 121 6.11 -2.83 -3.63
CA GLY A 121 5.85 -1.40 -3.66
C GLY A 121 7.06 -0.59 -3.18
N ILE A 122 7.14 0.66 -3.62
CA ILE A 122 8.09 1.63 -3.08
C ILE A 122 7.33 2.40 -1.99
N THR A 123 7.74 2.23 -0.74
CA THR A 123 7.11 2.90 0.40
C THR A 123 7.93 4.12 0.78
N MET A 124 7.34 5.30 0.64
CA MET A 124 8.03 6.58 0.91
C MET A 124 7.57 7.24 2.22
N ASN A 125 6.49 6.72 2.82
CA ASN A 125 5.92 7.22 4.07
C ASN A 125 6.20 6.24 5.23
N PRO A 126 6.84 6.68 6.34
CA PRO A 126 7.18 5.81 7.47
C PRO A 126 5.95 5.21 8.17
N ILE A 127 4.81 5.92 8.20
CA ILE A 127 3.56 5.44 8.78
C ILE A 127 3.00 4.30 7.93
N VAL A 128 3.03 4.44 6.60
CA VAL A 128 2.59 3.40 5.66
C VAL A 128 3.48 2.17 5.74
N TYR A 129 4.80 2.36 5.86
CA TYR A 129 5.74 1.25 6.05
C TYR A 129 5.46 0.49 7.36
N SER A 130 5.34 1.22 8.48
CA SER A 130 5.00 0.63 9.78
C SER A 130 3.67 -0.13 9.75
N ALA A 131 2.65 0.44 9.11
CA ALA A 131 1.36 -0.22 8.92
C ALA A 131 1.50 -1.51 8.08
N THR A 132 2.31 -1.48 7.02
CA THR A 132 2.57 -2.63 6.16
C THR A 132 3.24 -3.77 6.93
N CYS A 133 4.31 -3.49 7.68
CA CYS A 133 4.99 -4.48 8.53
C CYS A 133 4.11 -5.00 9.67
N LYS A 134 3.23 -4.15 10.22
CA LYS A 134 2.26 -4.56 11.25
C LYS A 134 1.16 -5.44 10.66
N TYR A 135 0.75 -5.20 9.41
CA TYR A 135 -0.31 -5.96 8.77
C TYR A 135 0.22 -7.31 8.24
N TRP A 136 1.31 -7.28 7.49
CA TRP A 136 1.99 -8.45 6.91
C TRP A 136 3.17 -8.85 7.78
N LYS A 137 3.11 -10.03 8.42
CA LYS A 137 4.20 -10.48 9.31
C LYS A 137 5.52 -10.55 8.54
N TYR A 138 5.51 -11.14 7.35
CA TYR A 138 6.69 -11.25 6.49
C TYR A 138 6.65 -10.11 5.48
N SER A 139 7.23 -8.98 5.85
CA SER A 139 7.47 -7.83 4.99
C SER A 139 8.96 -7.50 5.05
N TYR A 140 9.57 -7.26 3.90
CA TYR A 140 10.99 -7.00 3.77
C TYR A 140 11.24 -5.65 3.07
N PRO A 141 12.26 -4.88 3.48
CA PRO A 141 13.06 -5.08 4.69
C PRO A 141 12.20 -4.96 5.97
N SER A 142 12.71 -5.44 7.09
CA SER A 142 12.11 -5.29 8.42
C SER A 142 13.19 -5.35 9.48
N PRO A 143 13.15 -4.49 10.53
CA PRO A 143 14.14 -4.49 11.60
C PRO A 143 14.08 -5.72 12.50
N VAL A 144 12.99 -6.49 12.44
CA VAL A 144 12.75 -7.66 13.30
C VAL A 144 12.77 -8.98 12.54
N LEU A 145 13.11 -8.94 11.25
CA LEU A 145 13.23 -10.13 10.42
C LEU A 145 14.57 -10.13 9.70
N GLU A 146 15.28 -11.24 9.81
CA GLU A 146 16.46 -11.46 8.99
C GLU A 146 16.06 -11.73 7.54
N LYS A 147 16.86 -11.18 6.62
CA LYS A 147 16.68 -11.43 5.19
C LYS A 147 17.20 -12.81 4.82
N SER A 148 16.28 -13.71 4.49
CA SER A 148 16.62 -15.00 3.90
C SER A 148 17.21 -14.84 2.50
N ALA A 149 18.02 -15.82 2.07
CA ALA A 149 18.59 -15.85 0.72
C ALA A 149 17.52 -15.79 -0.40
N PRO A 150 16.36 -16.50 -0.30
CA PRO A 150 15.30 -16.38 -1.29
C PRO A 150 14.78 -14.95 -1.49
N ILE A 151 14.64 -14.18 -0.40
CA ILE A 151 14.18 -12.79 -0.48
C ILE A 151 15.24 -11.87 -1.08
N LYS A 152 16.52 -12.05 -0.73
CA LYS A 152 17.62 -11.31 -1.36
C LYS A 152 17.65 -11.54 -2.87
N GLN A 153 17.48 -12.79 -3.31
CA GLN A 153 17.41 -13.12 -4.72
C GLN A 153 16.15 -12.53 -5.39
N ALA A 154 15.00 -12.57 -4.71
CA ALA A 154 13.76 -11.95 -5.21
C ALA A 154 13.93 -10.44 -5.40
N LYS A 155 14.58 -9.74 -4.45
CA LYS A 155 14.91 -8.32 -4.57
C LYS A 155 15.69 -8.04 -5.85
N ASN A 156 16.79 -8.76 -6.08
CA ASN A 156 17.63 -8.54 -7.26
C ASN A 156 16.85 -8.75 -8.57
N ARG A 157 15.97 -9.76 -8.61
CA ARG A 157 15.10 -9.99 -9.78
C ARG A 157 14.07 -8.87 -9.98
N ILE A 158 13.49 -8.35 -8.90
CA ILE A 158 12.55 -7.23 -8.93
C ILE A 158 13.25 -5.96 -9.43
N LEU A 159 14.42 -5.62 -8.88
CA LEU A 159 15.22 -4.47 -9.28
C LEU A 159 15.55 -4.51 -10.78
N SER A 160 16.06 -5.65 -11.25
CA SER A 160 16.35 -5.88 -12.66
C SER A 160 15.11 -5.79 -13.55
N ARG A 161 14.01 -6.45 -13.15
CA ARG A 161 12.77 -6.51 -13.95
C ARG A 161 12.11 -5.14 -14.15
N PHE A 162 12.18 -4.28 -13.15
CA PHE A 162 11.53 -2.97 -13.16
C PHE A 162 12.49 -1.82 -13.39
N HIS A 163 13.77 -2.11 -13.64
CA HIS A 163 14.83 -1.11 -13.83
C HIS A 163 14.84 -0.06 -12.71
N MET A 164 14.68 -0.52 -11.46
CA MET A 164 14.64 0.37 -10.29
C MET A 164 16.06 0.84 -9.94
N ASN A 165 16.20 2.12 -9.64
CA ASN A 165 17.46 2.72 -9.22
C ASN A 165 17.67 2.53 -7.70
N GLU A 166 18.41 1.48 -7.31
CA GLU A 166 18.79 1.25 -5.91
C GLU A 166 19.96 2.16 -5.52
N VAL A 167 19.68 3.22 -4.74
CA VAL A 167 20.67 4.24 -4.34
C VAL A 167 21.38 3.87 -3.02
N ALA A 168 20.76 3.02 -2.22
CA ALA A 168 21.36 2.37 -1.06
C ALA A 168 20.61 1.05 -0.80
N ASN A 169 21.14 0.17 0.05
CA ASN A 169 20.52 -1.14 0.29
C ASN A 169 19.04 -1.02 0.72
N ASP A 170 18.15 -1.54 -0.12
CA ASP A 170 16.68 -1.47 -0.08
C ASP A 170 16.05 -0.09 -0.35
N VAL A 171 16.85 0.93 -0.62
CA VAL A 171 16.40 2.31 -0.88
C VAL A 171 16.40 2.57 -2.38
N ILE A 172 15.23 2.93 -2.90
CA ILE A 172 15.00 3.24 -4.31
C ILE A 172 14.87 4.75 -4.47
N GLY A 173 15.64 5.32 -5.40
CA GLY A 173 15.42 6.68 -5.88
C GLY A 173 14.28 6.73 -6.89
N VAL A 174 13.37 7.70 -6.74
CA VAL A 174 12.30 7.98 -7.70
C VAL A 174 12.51 9.34 -8.36
N PRO A 175 12.08 9.53 -9.63
CA PRO A 175 12.37 10.75 -10.38
C PRO A 175 11.45 11.93 -10.03
N PHE A 176 10.76 11.89 -8.89
CA PHE A 176 9.80 12.91 -8.47
C PHE A 176 9.75 13.01 -6.94
N ARG A 177 9.41 14.19 -6.42
CA ARG A 177 9.17 14.39 -4.98
C ARG A 177 7.71 14.08 -4.63
N ILE A 178 7.49 13.41 -3.51
CA ILE A 178 6.14 13.20 -2.97
C ILE A 178 5.82 14.27 -1.93
N THR A 179 4.90 15.17 -2.27
CA THR A 179 4.51 16.34 -1.46
C THR A 179 3.99 15.95 -0.07
N GLU A 180 3.24 14.85 0.05
CA GLU A 180 2.69 14.38 1.35
C GLU A 180 3.79 13.91 2.32
N VAL A 181 4.82 13.26 1.77
CA VAL A 181 5.87 12.60 2.55
C VAL A 181 6.68 13.64 3.32
N GLU A 182 6.85 14.82 2.75
CA GLU A 182 7.58 15.92 3.40
C GLU A 182 6.92 16.35 4.72
N LYS A 183 5.59 16.60 4.70
CA LYS A 183 4.84 16.98 5.91
C LYS A 183 4.91 15.86 6.95
N VAL A 184 4.67 14.60 6.55
CA VAL A 184 4.64 13.45 7.46
C VAL A 184 6.00 13.18 8.10
N LYS A 185 7.09 13.21 7.32
CA LYS A 185 8.44 12.96 7.82
C LYS A 185 8.93 14.02 8.81
N LYS A 186 8.41 15.26 8.69
CA LYS A 186 8.74 16.37 9.60
C LYS A 186 7.92 16.37 10.90
N GLN A 187 6.88 15.54 11.02
CA GLN A 187 6.08 15.47 12.25
C GLN A 187 6.91 14.94 13.41
N LEU A 188 6.88 15.61 14.57
CA LEU A 188 7.60 15.19 15.78
C LEU A 188 7.27 13.74 16.18
N SER A 189 6.01 13.34 16.06
CA SER A 189 5.54 11.97 16.35
C SER A 189 6.21 10.89 15.48
N VAL A 190 6.72 11.27 14.31
CA VAL A 190 7.46 10.40 13.38
C VAL A 190 8.95 10.48 13.68
N VAL A 191 9.51 11.68 13.82
CA VAL A 191 10.94 11.90 14.07
C VAL A 191 11.38 11.28 15.39
N GLN A 192 10.60 11.47 16.45
CA GLN A 192 10.88 10.98 17.81
C GLN A 192 10.19 9.64 18.11
N SER A 193 9.67 8.95 17.08
CA SER A 193 8.88 7.73 17.29
C SER A 193 9.70 6.63 17.96
N THR A 194 9.11 5.95 18.95
CA THR A 194 9.69 4.72 19.55
C THR A 194 9.38 3.46 18.75
N ASN A 195 8.50 3.55 17.74
CA ASN A 195 8.11 2.40 16.93
C ASN A 195 9.30 1.89 16.11
N PRO A 196 9.69 0.60 16.23
CA PRO A 196 10.90 0.07 15.59
C PRO A 196 10.84 0.16 14.06
N TYR A 197 9.66 0.05 13.44
CA TYR A 197 9.52 0.17 12.00
C TYR A 197 9.68 1.60 11.51
N ILE A 198 9.17 2.58 12.26
CA ILE A 198 9.36 4.01 11.93
C ILE A 198 10.83 4.39 12.12
N LYS A 199 11.46 3.97 13.22
CA LYS A 199 12.91 4.17 13.43
C LYS A 199 13.76 3.56 12.32
N PHE A 200 13.45 2.33 11.91
CA PHE A 200 14.16 1.67 10.81
C PHE A 200 13.97 2.41 9.48
N PHE A 201 12.76 2.90 9.21
CA PHE A 201 12.52 3.71 8.01
C PHE A 201 13.38 4.98 8.03
N ASN A 202 13.33 5.73 9.14
CA ASN A 202 14.03 7.01 9.27
C ASN A 202 15.55 6.85 9.31
N SER A 203 16.08 5.70 9.74
CA SER A 203 17.52 5.42 9.68
C SER A 203 18.01 5.07 8.27
N LYS A 204 17.09 4.73 7.36
CA LYS A 204 17.39 4.44 5.95
C LYS A 204 17.16 5.63 5.04
N ILE A 205 16.21 6.48 5.39
CA ILE A 205 15.78 7.61 4.55
C ILE A 205 15.55 8.81 5.45
N GLY A 206 16.32 9.87 5.21
CA GLY A 206 16.24 11.15 5.91
C GLY A 206 14.88 11.85 5.74
N SER A 207 14.66 12.86 6.59
CA SER A 207 13.43 13.66 6.61
C SER A 207 13.30 14.60 5.41
N ASP A 208 14.42 14.99 4.82
CA ASP A 208 14.57 15.84 3.63
C ASP A 208 14.59 15.05 2.31
N GLU A 209 14.92 13.76 2.36
CA GLU A 209 14.98 12.85 1.20
C GLU A 209 13.57 12.42 0.74
N CYS A 210 12.85 13.33 0.08
CA CYS A 210 11.47 13.14 -0.38
C CYS A 210 11.33 12.45 -1.75
N ASP A 211 12.46 12.13 -2.37
CA ASP A 211 12.64 11.43 -3.65
C ASP A 211 13.14 9.98 -3.46
N LYS A 212 13.16 9.48 -2.21
CA LYS A 212 13.60 8.13 -1.86
C LYS A 212 12.51 7.34 -1.15
N GLY A 213 12.47 6.02 -1.39
CA GLY A 213 11.56 5.10 -0.73
C GLY A 213 12.16 3.72 -0.49
N LEU A 214 11.62 2.98 0.48
CA LEU A 214 12.02 1.59 0.72
C LEU A 214 11.31 0.65 -0.28
N LEU A 215 12.07 -0.27 -0.87
CA LEU A 215 11.51 -1.37 -1.64
C LEU A 215 10.88 -2.39 -0.70
N SER A 216 9.56 -2.28 -0.52
CA SER A 216 8.76 -3.20 0.28
C SER A 216 8.40 -4.43 -0.55
N ILE A 217 8.84 -5.60 -0.09
CA ILE A 217 8.57 -6.91 -0.67
C ILE A 217 7.83 -7.76 0.36
N VAL A 218 6.62 -8.19 0.01
CA VAL A 218 5.78 -9.04 0.86
C VAL A 218 5.51 -10.34 0.11
N PRO A 219 6.08 -11.49 0.54
CA PRO A 219 5.68 -12.78 0.01
C PRO A 219 4.20 -13.05 0.33
N ILE A 220 3.45 -13.46 -0.70
CA ILE A 220 2.05 -13.85 -0.61
C ILE A 220 1.98 -15.38 -0.55
N ASP A 221 2.38 -15.91 0.60
CA ASP A 221 2.26 -17.31 0.96
C ASP A 221 1.11 -17.54 1.95
N THR A 222 0.78 -18.82 2.18
CA THR A 222 -0.28 -19.20 3.10
C THR A 222 -0.05 -18.67 4.51
N ALA A 223 1.19 -18.64 4.99
CA ALA A 223 1.50 -18.18 6.35
C ALA A 223 1.17 -16.69 6.52
N ASN A 224 1.62 -15.84 5.60
CA ASN A 224 1.40 -14.40 5.63
C ASN A 224 -0.08 -14.06 5.42
N LEU A 225 -0.77 -14.78 4.52
CA LEU A 225 -2.21 -14.65 4.29
C LEU A 225 -3.03 -15.01 5.53
N CYS A 226 -2.71 -16.13 6.20
CA CYS A 226 -3.38 -16.54 7.43
C CYS A 226 -3.21 -15.49 8.55
N ILE A 227 -2.03 -14.91 8.68
CA ILE A 227 -1.77 -13.87 9.69
C ILE A 227 -2.54 -12.59 9.37
N ALA A 228 -2.52 -12.14 8.13
CA ALA A 228 -3.29 -10.97 7.69
C ALA A 228 -4.79 -11.17 7.93
N ALA A 229 -5.32 -12.37 7.64
CA ALA A 229 -6.70 -12.73 7.92
C ALA A 229 -7.00 -12.71 9.43
N LYS A 230 -6.20 -13.37 10.27
CA LYS A 230 -6.39 -13.39 11.74
C LYS A 230 -6.34 -11.99 12.36
N ARG A 231 -5.38 -11.16 11.95
CA ARG A 231 -5.24 -9.77 12.44
C ARG A 231 -6.47 -8.93 12.08
N LYS A 232 -7.01 -9.13 10.89
CA LYS A 232 -8.24 -8.48 10.45
C LYS A 232 -9.44 -8.93 11.29
N THR A 233 -9.61 -10.25 11.49
CA THR A 233 -10.70 -10.78 12.32
C THR A 233 -10.65 -10.23 13.74
N LYS A 234 -9.47 -10.15 14.36
CA LYS A 234 -9.31 -9.53 15.69
C LYS A 234 -9.69 -8.05 15.71
N ALA A 235 -9.29 -7.29 14.68
CA ALA A 235 -9.66 -5.88 14.57
C ALA A 235 -11.16 -5.69 14.35
N ASP A 236 -11.78 -6.53 13.53
CA ASP A 236 -13.22 -6.52 13.26
C ASP A 236 -14.02 -6.89 14.52
N ILE A 237 -13.56 -7.89 15.29
CA ILE A 237 -14.13 -8.27 16.58
C ILE A 237 -13.99 -7.14 17.61
N LYS A 238 -12.79 -6.56 17.75
CA LYS A 238 -12.58 -5.43 18.67
C LYS A 238 -13.50 -4.26 18.30
N LYS A 239 -13.60 -3.91 17.02
CA LYS A 239 -14.50 -2.85 16.55
C LYS A 239 -15.97 -3.15 16.85
N PHE A 240 -16.36 -4.41 16.75
CA PHE A 240 -17.70 -4.84 17.13
C PHE A 240 -17.94 -4.66 18.63
N TYR A 241 -17.01 -5.11 19.49
CA TYR A 241 -17.11 -4.90 20.93
C TYR A 241 -17.11 -3.42 21.31
N ASP A 242 -16.19 -2.62 20.76
CA ASP A 242 -16.11 -1.18 21.02
C ASP A 242 -17.43 -0.49 20.61
N LYS A 243 -18.01 -0.89 19.47
CA LYS A 243 -19.29 -0.37 18.98
C LYS A 243 -20.47 -0.81 19.87
N VAL A 244 -20.55 -2.09 20.23
CA VAL A 244 -21.59 -2.61 21.14
C VAL A 244 -21.48 -1.97 22.52
N PHE A 245 -20.27 -1.77 23.02
CA PHE A 245 -20.03 -1.10 24.28
C PHE A 245 -20.49 0.35 24.23
N GLU A 246 -20.07 1.13 23.25
CA GLU A 246 -20.44 2.55 23.11
C GLU A 246 -21.93 2.77 22.80
N GLU A 247 -22.53 1.94 21.94
CA GLU A 247 -23.91 2.15 21.46
C GLU A 247 -24.98 1.46 22.31
N LYS A 248 -24.64 0.39 23.03
CA LYS A 248 -25.63 -0.37 23.82
C LYS A 248 -25.33 -0.39 25.31
N LEU A 249 -24.11 -0.74 25.71
CA LEU A 249 -23.81 -0.91 27.14
C LEU A 249 -23.62 0.42 27.86
N LYS A 250 -22.94 1.39 27.26
CA LYS A 250 -22.66 2.70 27.85
C LYS A 250 -23.93 3.54 28.09
N PRO A 251 -24.94 3.56 27.20
CA PRO A 251 -26.24 4.18 27.48
C PRO A 251 -26.99 3.49 28.61
N MET A 252 -27.05 2.15 28.60
CA MET A 252 -27.71 1.37 29.66
C MET A 252 -27.05 1.59 31.03
N LEU A 253 -25.71 1.66 31.09
CA LEU A 253 -24.97 1.96 32.31
C LEU A 253 -25.19 3.39 32.80
N LYS A 254 -25.40 4.36 31.89
CA LYS A 254 -25.78 5.74 32.26
C LYS A 254 -27.19 5.81 32.84
N GLU A 255 -28.15 5.11 32.23
CA GLU A 255 -29.52 4.99 32.77
C GLU A 255 -29.52 4.32 34.14
N TYR A 256 -28.69 3.29 34.33
CA TYR A 256 -28.55 2.61 35.63
C TYR A 256 -27.88 3.49 36.70
N SER A 257 -26.91 4.34 36.31
CA SER A 257 -26.24 5.28 37.23
C SER A 257 -27.07 6.52 37.58
N ALA A 258 -28.12 6.84 36.81
CA ALA A 258 -29.00 7.97 37.06
C ALA A 258 -30.23 7.58 37.92
N ALA A 259 -30.40 6.29 38.21
CA ALA A 259 -31.51 5.72 38.98
C ALA A 259 -31.13 5.33 40.42
N GLY A 260 -29.92 5.67 40.87
CA GLY A 260 -29.45 5.54 42.26
C GLY A 260 -28.92 6.86 42.78
#